data_AF-A0A0C4EFH8-F1
#
_entry.id   AF-A0A0C4EFH8-F1
#
_cell.length_a   1.000
_cell.length_b   1.000
_cell.length_c   1.000
_cell.angle_alpha   90.00
_cell.angle_beta   90.00
_cell.angle_gamma   90.00
#
_symmetry.space_group_name_H-M   'P 1'
#
loop_
_entity.id
_entity.type
_entity.pdbx_description
1 polymer ?
#
loop_
_entity_poly.entity_id
_entity_poly.type
_entity_poly.pdbx_seq_one_letter_code
_entity_poly.pdbx_strand_id
1 'polypeptide(L)'
;MPSVRISRGRNVRVDIHEGGEVDILFEFGGTPPFEFTYTRSTNEKRGQRPQILETRHDVSHEHSKVVRASQEGTYEVVAIKDRYCSFSTQQIGSSKDGAAKKLLQF
;
A
#
# COMPACT_ATOMS: atom_id res chain seq x y z
N MET A 1 1.26 -2.80 17.23
CA MET A 1 1.39 -1.88 16.08
C MET A 1 0.89 -2.62 14.85
N PRO A 2 -0.03 -2.04 14.06
CA PRO A 2 -0.58 -2.68 12.88
C PRO A 2 0.50 -2.79 11.81
N SER A 3 0.46 -3.86 11.03
CA SER A 3 1.37 -4.06 9.89
C SER A 3 0.61 -4.55 8.68
N VAL A 4 1.05 -4.10 7.50
CA VAL A 4 0.49 -4.50 6.21
C VAL A 4 1.62 -4.94 5.30
N ARG A 5 1.42 -6.06 4.61
CA ARG A 5 2.35 -6.57 3.61
C ARG A 5 1.60 -6.74 2.30
N ILE A 6 2.16 -6.16 1.24
CA ILE A 6 1.64 -6.32 -0.13
C ILE A 6 2.44 -7.44 -0.78
N SER A 7 1.75 -8.41 -1.38
CA SER A 7 2.32 -9.48 -2.20
C SER A 7 3.52 -10.19 -1.55
N ARG A 8 3.33 -10.70 -0.33
CA ARG A 8 4.34 -11.41 0.48
C ARG A 8 5.65 -10.65 0.71
N GLY A 9 5.68 -9.33 0.52
CA GLY A 9 6.87 -8.51 0.68
C GLY A 9 7.86 -8.59 -0.49
N ARG A 10 7.44 -9.09 -1.66
CA ARG A 10 8.22 -8.97 -2.89
C ARG A 10 7.71 -7.73 -3.63
N ASN A 11 8.61 -6.92 -4.17
CA ASN A 11 8.24 -5.85 -5.10
C ASN A 11 7.71 -6.54 -6.37
N VAL A 12 6.40 -6.84 -6.40
CA VAL A 12 5.80 -7.58 -7.51
C VAL A 12 5.52 -6.57 -8.61
N ARG A 13 6.51 -6.38 -9.48
CA ARG A 13 6.28 -5.83 -10.82
C ARG A 13 5.48 -6.86 -11.60
N VAL A 14 4.18 -6.66 -11.68
CA VAL A 14 3.33 -7.41 -12.59
C VAL A 14 3.16 -6.57 -13.85
N ASP A 15 3.39 -7.18 -15.00
CA ASP A 15 3.19 -6.54 -16.29
C ASP A 15 1.69 -6.58 -16.63
N ILE A 16 0.96 -5.56 -16.19
CA ILE A 16 -0.47 -5.39 -16.48
C ILE A 16 -0.56 -4.77 -17.88
N HIS A 17 -0.82 -5.59 -18.89
CA HIS A 17 -1.13 -5.12 -20.24
C HIS A 17 -2.51 -4.41 -20.24
N GLU A 18 -2.78 -3.52 -21.20
CA GLU A 18 -4.08 -2.88 -21.36
C GLU A 18 -5.22 -3.93 -21.38
N GLY A 19 -6.07 -3.92 -20.35
CA GLY A 19 -7.21 -4.83 -20.19
C GLY A 19 -6.97 -6.08 -19.34
N GLY A 20 -5.79 -6.26 -18.74
CA GLY A 20 -5.50 -7.36 -17.80
C GLY A 20 -5.88 -7.04 -16.36
N GLU A 21 -6.38 -8.03 -15.62
CA GLU A 21 -6.63 -7.93 -14.18
C GLU A 21 -5.59 -8.75 -13.41
N VAL A 22 -5.08 -8.21 -12.31
CA VAL A 22 -4.14 -8.92 -11.42
C VAL A 22 -4.64 -8.86 -9.98
N ASP A 23 -4.46 -9.97 -9.25
CA ASP A 23 -4.84 -10.07 -7.85
C ASP A 23 -3.71 -9.54 -6.94
N ILE A 24 -3.97 -8.46 -6.21
CA ILE A 24 -3.10 -7.91 -5.18
C ILE A 24 -3.48 -8.51 -3.84
N LEU A 25 -2.58 -9.29 -3.24
CA LEU A 25 -2.76 -9.84 -1.90
C LEU A 25 -2.22 -8.87 -0.84
N PHE A 26 -3.10 -8.43 0.05
CA PHE A 26 -2.78 -7.70 1.27
C PHE A 26 -2.82 -8.65 2.46
N GLU A 27 -1.75 -8.69 3.23
CA GLU A 27 -1.66 -9.44 4.47
C GLU A 27 -1.55 -8.47 5.65
N PHE A 28 -2.42 -8.65 6.64
CA PHE A 28 -2.54 -7.78 7.80
C PHE A 28 -2.06 -8.47 9.06
N GLY A 29 -1.23 -7.78 9.82
CA GLY A 29 -0.82 -8.16 11.17
C GLY A 29 -1.40 -7.19 12.20
N GLY A 30 -1.97 -7.71 13.28
CA GLY A 30 -2.63 -6.94 14.34
C GLY A 30 -3.97 -7.57 14.71
N THR A 31 -4.92 -6.76 15.17
CA THR A 31 -6.25 -7.23 15.59
C THR A 31 -7.34 -6.65 14.68
N PRO A 32 -8.16 -7.49 14.01
CA PRO A 32 -9.24 -6.99 13.16
C PRO A 32 -10.29 -6.17 13.95
N PRO A 33 -11.05 -5.29 13.29
CA PRO A 33 -11.07 -5.04 11.85
C PRO A 33 -9.88 -4.19 11.36
N PHE A 34 -9.37 -4.52 10.18
CA PHE A 34 -8.30 -3.80 9.50
C PHE A 34 -8.89 -2.82 8.48
N GLU A 35 -8.63 -1.54 8.66
CA GLU A 35 -8.97 -0.50 7.71
C GLU A 35 -7.69 -0.04 7.02
N PHE A 36 -7.63 -0.08 5.69
CA PHE A 36 -6.41 0.31 4.98
C PHE A 36 -6.74 1.18 3.77
N THR A 37 -5.82 2.09 3.48
CA THR A 37 -5.91 3.00 2.35
C THR A 37 -4.69 2.81 1.48
N TYR A 38 -4.92 2.56 0.20
CA TYR A 38 -3.87 2.42 -0.80
C TYR A 38 -4.07 3.41 -1.93
N THR A 39 -2.96 3.89 -2.45
CA THR A 39 -2.92 4.79 -3.60
C THR A 39 -2.34 4.08 -4.80
N ARG A 40 -2.90 4.38 -5.97
CA ARG A 40 -2.29 4.06 -7.25
C ARG A 40 -1.65 5.33 -7.78
N SER A 41 -0.38 5.25 -8.11
CA SER A 41 0.37 6.34 -8.73
C SER A 41 0.83 5.96 -10.14
N THR A 42 1.15 6.96 -10.95
CA THR A 42 1.76 6.75 -12.25
C THR A 42 3.10 6.03 -12.09
N ASN A 43 3.45 5.19 -13.07
CA ASN A 43 4.78 4.61 -13.15
C ASN A 43 5.82 5.75 -13.21
N GLU A 44 6.85 5.69 -12.38
CA GLU A 44 7.91 6.69 -12.33
C GLU A 44 8.62 6.78 -13.69
N LYS A 45 8.22 7.77 -14.52
CA LYS A 45 8.92 8.09 -15.76
C LYS A 45 10.14 8.94 -15.42
N ARG A 46 11.28 8.67 -16.08
CA ARG A 46 12.52 9.42 -15.88
C ARG A 46 12.25 10.94 -15.97
N GLY A 47 12.42 11.65 -14.85
CA GLY A 47 12.30 13.11 -14.76
C GLY A 47 10.93 13.64 -14.29
N GLN A 48 9.92 12.78 -14.05
CA GLN A 48 8.63 13.22 -13.50
C GLN A 48 8.36 12.60 -12.13
N ARG A 49 7.77 13.40 -11.25
CA ARG A 49 7.32 12.93 -9.93
C ARG A 49 6.12 12.00 -10.13
N PRO A 50 6.06 10.84 -9.45
CA PRO A 50 4.88 9.97 -9.50
C PRO A 50 3.66 10.76 -9.02
N GLN A 51 2.61 10.76 -9.82
CA GLN A 51 1.35 11.43 -9.49
C GLN A 51 0.37 10.39 -8.98
N ILE A 52 -0.26 10.66 -7.85
CA ILE A 52 -1.35 9.82 -7.34
C ILE A 52 -2.53 9.95 -8.30
N LEU A 53 -2.90 8.84 -8.93
CA LEU A 53 -4.02 8.73 -9.85
C LEU A 53 -5.30 8.36 -9.10
N GLU A 54 -5.20 7.46 -8.13
CA GLU A 54 -6.34 6.94 -7.39
C GLU A 54 -5.98 6.74 -5.92
N THR A 55 -6.94 7.00 -5.04
CA THR A 55 -6.88 6.62 -3.62
C THR A 55 -8.10 5.78 -3.30
N ARG A 56 -7.88 4.57 -2.82
CA ARG A 56 -8.93 3.65 -2.40
C ARG A 56 -8.78 3.33 -0.93
N HIS A 57 -9.92 3.21 -0.28
CA HIS A 57 -10.04 2.81 1.11
C HIS A 57 -10.88 1.53 1.18
N ASP A 58 -10.41 0.55 1.94
CA ASP A 58 -11.07 -0.75 2.08
C ASP A 58 -10.94 -1.25 3.53
N VAL A 59 -11.84 -2.16 3.91
CA VAL A 59 -11.91 -2.72 5.25
C VAL A 59 -11.95 -4.25 5.15
N SER A 60 -11.08 -4.90 5.90
CA SER A 60 -10.96 -6.35 5.98
C SER A 60 -11.12 -6.81 7.43
N HIS A 61 -11.95 -7.82 7.66
CA HIS A 61 -12.02 -8.49 8.96
C HIS A 61 -11.09 -9.70 9.04
N GLU A 62 -10.51 -10.09 7.90
CA GLU A 62 -9.57 -11.18 7.78
C GLU A 62 -8.13 -10.65 7.75
N HIS A 63 -7.20 -11.52 8.10
CA HIS A 63 -5.75 -11.24 8.03
C HIS A 63 -5.21 -11.21 6.59
N SER A 64 -6.03 -11.54 5.60
CA SER A 64 -5.66 -11.49 4.20
C SER A 64 -6.83 -10.96 3.37
N LYS A 65 -6.54 -10.06 2.43
CA LYS A 65 -7.52 -9.52 1.49
C LYS A 65 -6.92 -9.51 0.09
N VAL A 66 -7.68 -10.00 -0.88
CA VAL A 66 -7.32 -9.91 -2.30
C VAL A 66 -8.11 -8.77 -2.95
N VAL A 67 -7.42 -7.90 -3.66
CA VAL A 67 -8.01 -6.82 -4.45
C VAL A 67 -7.58 -6.98 -5.89
N ARG A 68 -8.54 -6.96 -6.81
CA ARG A 68 -8.26 -6.97 -8.26
C ARG A 68 -7.84 -5.59 -8.72
N ALA A 69 -6.68 -5.51 -9.34
CA ALA A 69 -6.17 -4.33 -10.01
C ALA A 69 -6.21 -4.55 -11.52
N SER A 70 -7.00 -3.75 -12.22
CA SER A 70 -7.16 -3.83 -13.67
C SER A 70 -6.41 -2.71 -14.41
N GLN A 71 -5.69 -1.85 -13.69
CA GLN A 71 -5.09 -0.64 -14.24
C GLN A 71 -3.60 -0.55 -13.88
N GLU A 72 -2.77 -0.18 -14.85
CA GLU A 72 -1.32 -0.08 -14.66
C GLU A 72 -0.90 1.02 -13.67
N GLY A 73 0.13 0.79 -12.86
CA GLY A 73 0.68 1.82 -11.98
C GLY A 73 1.30 1.23 -10.72
N THR A 74 1.85 2.12 -9.90
CA THR A 74 2.46 1.73 -8.62
C THR A 74 1.43 1.83 -7.51
N TYR A 75 1.08 0.68 -6.92
CA TYR A 75 0.17 0.58 -5.78
C TYR A 75 0.95 0.61 -4.47
N GLU A 76 0.64 1.58 -3.60
CA GLU A 76 1.29 1.74 -2.29
C GLU A 76 0.23 1.83 -1.19
N VAL A 77 0.45 1.19 -0.05
CA VAL A 77 -0.41 1.37 1.13
C VAL A 77 0.06 2.59 1.90
N VAL A 78 -0.81 3.60 1.95
CA VAL A 78 -0.53 4.89 2.61
C VAL A 78 -1.06 4.97 4.03
N ALA A 79 -2.01 4.11 4.39
CA ALA A 79 -2.51 4.02 5.76
C ALA A 79 -3.02 2.62 6.07
N ILE A 80 -2.86 2.22 7.33
CA ILE A 80 -3.47 1.04 7.94
C ILE A 80 -3.91 1.36 9.36
N LYS A 81 -5.06 0.84 9.76
CA LYS A 81 -5.61 0.95 11.10
C LYS A 81 -6.16 -0.41 11.51
N ASP A 82 -5.92 -0.76 12.75
CA ASP A 82 -6.51 -1.89 13.45
C ASP A 82 -7.45 -1.37 14.56
N ARG A 83 -8.07 -2.30 15.30
CA ARG A 83 -8.97 -1.96 16.41
C ARG A 83 -8.35 -1.00 17.45
N TYR A 84 -7.05 -1.08 17.69
CA TYR A 84 -6.37 -0.37 18.77
C TYR A 84 -5.39 0.71 18.29
N CYS A 85 -4.96 0.70 17.03
CA CYS A 85 -3.89 1.58 16.56
C CYS A 85 -4.04 1.91 15.07
N SER A 86 -3.53 3.07 14.67
CA SER A 86 -3.48 3.52 13.27
C SER A 86 -2.06 3.94 12.91
N PHE A 87 -1.70 3.71 11.65
CA PHE A 87 -0.42 4.04 11.05
C PHE A 87 -0.63 4.58 9.65
N SER A 88 0.03 5.67 9.30
CA SER A 88 -0.03 6.24 7.95
C SER A 88 1.35 6.70 7.48
N THR A 89 1.70 6.37 6.24
CA THR A 89 2.93 6.79 5.59
C THR A 89 2.77 8.12 4.86
N GLN A 90 1.52 8.60 4.68
CA GLN A 90 1.21 9.90 4.07
C GLN A 90 1.70 11.09 4.92
N GLN A 91 2.11 10.84 6.17
CA GLN A 91 2.76 11.83 7.03
C GLN A 91 4.28 11.85 6.84
N ILE A 92 4.72 12.30 5.66
CA ILE A 92 6.03 12.94 5.51
C ILE A 92 5.77 14.37 5.03
N GLY A 93 5.20 15.17 5.93
CA GLY A 93 4.86 16.56 5.65
C GLY A 93 4.57 17.41 6.87
N SER A 94 4.21 16.83 8.02
CA SER A 94 4.06 17.59 9.27
C SER A 94 4.08 16.66 10.48
N SER A 95 4.97 16.97 11.42
CA SER A 95 4.93 16.64 12.86
C SER A 95 5.47 15.28 13.32
N LYS A 96 6.67 15.35 13.92
CA LYS A 96 7.14 14.67 15.14
C LYS A 96 6.55 13.28 15.45
N ASP A 97 7.26 12.22 15.09
CA ASP A 97 7.74 11.20 16.05
C ASP A 97 8.79 10.31 15.38
N GLY A 98 9.83 9.93 16.13
CA GLY A 98 10.97 9.19 15.61
C GLY A 98 10.63 7.73 15.33
N ALA A 99 10.57 7.34 14.05
CA ALA A 99 10.67 5.93 13.66
C ALA A 99 11.56 5.83 12.42
N ALA A 100 12.76 5.30 12.64
CA ALA A 100 13.83 5.17 11.68
C ALA A 100 13.37 4.44 10.40
N LYS A 101 13.37 5.16 9.27
CA LYS A 101 13.31 4.55 7.95
C LYS A 101 14.65 3.87 7.67
N LYS A 102 14.76 2.59 8.04
CA LYS A 102 15.89 1.75 7.65
C LYS A 102 15.70 1.37 6.18
N LEU A 103 16.28 2.18 5.30
CA LEU A 103 16.57 1.81 3.91
C LEU A 103 17.47 0.58 3.91
N LEU A 104 16.97 -0.57 3.44
CA LEU A 104 17.86 -1.60 2.91
C LEU A 104 18.35 -1.10 1.54
N GLN A 105 19.59 -0.61 1.52
CA GLN A 105 20.39 -0.55 0.30
C GLN A 105 20.94 -1.96 0.04
N PHE A 106 20.99 -2.34 -1.24
CA PHE A 106 21.34 -3.66 -1.76
C PHE A 106 22.73 -4.13 -1.35
#